data_AF-A0AAW0LF89-F1
#
_entry.id   AF-A0AAW0LF89-F1
#
_cell.length_a   1.000
_cell.length_b   1.000
_cell.length_c   1.000
_cell.angle_alpha   90.00
_cell.angle_beta   90.00
_cell.angle_gamma   90.00
#
_symmetry.space_group_name_H-M   'P 1'
#
loop_
_entity.id
_entity.type
_entity.pdbx_description
1 polymer ?
#
loop_
_entity_poly.entity_id
_entity_poly.type
_entity_poly.pdbx_seq_one_letter_code
_entity_poly.pdbx_strand_id
1 'polypeptide(L)'
;MELLSLMERLVALASVCAFPCSILLFGFVLNVSANAEGDALNAWKTNLSDPNNVLQSWDPTLVNPCSWYHVTCDDIVNSVTRIDLGDAKLSGQLVPQLGQLLNLQYL
;
A
#
# COMPACT_ATOMS: atom_id res chain seq x y z
N MET A 1 -8.06 4.46 15.51
CA MET A 1 -7.61 5.81 15.11
C MET A 1 -7.26 6.67 16.34
N GLU A 2 -8.08 6.74 17.39
CA GLU A 2 -7.70 7.45 18.64
C GLU A 2 -6.55 6.79 19.41
N LEU A 3 -6.46 5.45 19.40
CA LEU A 3 -5.34 4.74 20.02
C LEU A 3 -4.00 5.05 19.32
N LEU A 4 -4.05 5.35 18.01
CA LEU A 4 -2.88 5.73 17.21
C LEU A 4 -2.41 7.16 17.58
N SER A 5 -3.34 8.11 17.72
CA SER A 5 -3.01 9.49 18.12
C SER A 5 -2.57 9.59 19.58
N LEU A 6 -3.08 8.72 20.47
CA LEU A 6 -2.60 8.58 21.84
C LEU A 6 -1.17 8.02 21.88
N MET A 7 -0.85 7.06 21.00
CA MET A 7 0.49 6.50 20.88
C MET A 7 1.49 7.53 20.34
N GLU A 8 1.10 8.31 19.33
CA GLU A 8 1.90 9.43 18.80
C GLU A 8 2.16 10.52 19.86
N ARG A 9 1.15 10.86 20.67
CA ARG A 9 1.27 11.85 21.76
C ARG A 9 2.15 11.36 22.91
N LEU A 10 2.07 10.08 23.28
CA LEU A 10 2.95 9.47 24.30
C LEU A 10 4.42 9.45 23.84
N VAL A 11 4.65 9.17 22.55
CA VAL A 11 5.98 9.21 21.93
C VAL A 11 6.55 10.63 21.89
N ALA A 12 5.71 11.65 21.64
CA ALA A 12 6.12 13.05 21.67
C ALA A 12 6.43 13.60 23.07
N LEU A 13 5.83 13.05 24.13
CA LEU A 13 6.14 13.45 25.52
C LEU A 13 7.46 12.85 26.02
N ALA A 14 7.84 11.67 25.52
CA ALA A 14 9.10 11.01 25.86
C ALA A 14 10.32 11.67 25.20
N SER A 15 10.14 12.45 24.13
CA SER A 15 11.23 13.03 23.33
C SER A 15 11.79 14.36 23.87
N VAL A 16 11.17 14.97 24.89
CA VAL A 16 11.55 16.31 25.38
C VAL A 16 12.67 16.28 26.43
N CYS A 17 13.02 15.13 27.01
CA CYS A 17 13.89 15.08 28.19
C CYS A 17 15.38 14.70 27.96
N ALA A 18 15.88 14.57 26.72
CA ALA A 18 17.29 14.20 26.50
C ALA A 18 17.95 14.87 25.27
N PHE A 19 18.24 16.16 25.39
CA PHE A 19 19.27 16.86 24.61
C PHE A 19 20.66 16.33 25.05
N PRO A 20 21.64 15.92 24.20
CA PRO A 20 21.73 15.82 22.74
C PRO A 20 22.25 14.41 22.32
N CYS A 21 21.59 13.33 22.75
CA CYS A 21 21.88 11.96 22.25
C CYS A 21 20.72 11.38 21.42
N SER A 22 19.58 12.09 21.37
CA SER A 22 18.35 11.64 20.72
C SER A 22 18.29 11.79 19.20
N ILE A 23 19.27 12.42 18.54
CA ILE A 23 19.28 12.49 17.06
C ILE A 23 19.53 11.10 16.43
N LEU A 24 20.13 10.17 17.16
CA LEU A 24 20.39 8.81 16.66
C LEU A 24 19.26 7.80 16.94
N LEU A 25 18.19 8.20 17.63
CA LEU A 25 17.01 7.36 17.88
C LEU A 25 15.77 7.77 17.07
N PHE A 26 15.83 8.86 16.30
CA PHE A 26 14.78 9.20 15.31
C PHE A 26 14.85 8.32 14.04
N GLY A 27 15.77 7.36 14.00
CA GLY A 27 15.92 6.39 12.92
C GLY A 27 15.33 5.01 13.24
N PHE A 28 14.65 4.82 14.38
CA PHE A 28 14.04 3.52 14.71
C PHE A 28 12.66 3.38 14.03
N VAL A 29 12.76 3.14 12.72
CA VAL A 29 12.00 2.19 11.92
C VAL A 29 10.48 2.34 11.79
N LEU A 30 10.06 3.22 10.88
CA LEU A 30 9.00 2.83 9.95
C LEU A 30 9.65 1.96 8.86
N ASN A 31 9.79 0.65 9.12
CA ASN A 31 10.08 -0.31 8.04
C ASN A 31 8.80 -0.50 7.21
N VAL A 32 8.42 0.52 6.45
CA VAL A 32 7.48 0.30 5.34
C VAL A 32 8.28 -0.38 4.23
N SER A 33 8.00 -1.66 3.99
CA SER A 33 8.49 -2.33 2.79
C SER A 33 7.77 -1.70 1.60
N ALA A 34 8.39 -0.69 0.99
CA ALA A 34 7.82 -0.05 -0.20
C ALA A 34 7.78 -1.07 -1.34
N ASN A 35 6.58 -1.37 -1.83
CA ASN A 35 6.39 -2.18 -3.03
C ASN A 35 5.79 -1.32 -4.13
N ALA A 36 6.57 -1.05 -5.16
CA ALA A 36 6.17 -0.20 -6.28
C ALA A 36 4.90 -0.71 -6.99
N GLU A 37 4.69 -2.03 -7.07
CA GLU A 37 3.46 -2.58 -7.64
C GLU A 37 2.26 -2.33 -6.73
N GLY A 38 2.43 -2.47 -5.41
CA GLY A 38 1.41 -2.15 -4.43
C GLY A 38 1.03 -0.66 -4.45
N ASP A 39 2.03 0.21 -4.54
CA ASP A 39 1.84 1.66 -4.65
C ASP A 39 1.10 2.05 -5.93
N ALA A 40 1.48 1.43 -7.07
CA ALA A 40 0.82 1.64 -8.34
C ALA A 40 -0.66 1.23 -8.32
N LEU A 41 -0.95 0.05 -7.76
CA LEU A 41 -2.32 -0.45 -7.62
C LEU A 41 -3.14 0.36 -6.62
N ASN A 42 -2.52 0.87 -5.55
CA ASN A 42 -3.18 1.77 -4.63
C ASN A 42 -3.49 3.14 -5.27
N ALA A 43 -2.58 3.67 -6.08
CA ALA A 43 -2.82 4.87 -6.89
C ALA A 43 -4.00 4.67 -7.85
N TRP A 44 -4.15 3.47 -8.43
CA TRP A 44 -5.30 3.15 -9.26
C TRP A 44 -6.59 3.02 -8.43
N LYS A 45 -6.57 2.25 -7.34
CA LYS A 45 -7.71 2.09 -6.42
C LYS A 45 -8.28 3.42 -5.96
N THR A 46 -7.42 4.37 -5.59
CA THR A 46 -7.85 5.72 -5.15
C THR A 46 -8.48 6.57 -6.25
N ASN A 47 -8.27 6.21 -7.52
CA ASN A 47 -8.92 6.83 -8.69
C ASN A 47 -10.17 6.07 -9.17
N LEU A 48 -10.56 4.99 -8.47
CA LEU A 48 -11.74 4.19 -8.79
C LEU A 48 -12.86 4.44 -7.76
N SER A 49 -14.09 4.52 -8.26
CA SER A 49 -15.30 4.40 -7.47
C SER A 49 -15.70 2.93 -7.42
N ASP A 50 -15.74 2.39 -6.21
CA ASP A 50 -16.02 0.99 -5.91
C ASP A 50 -17.26 0.86 -4.99
N PRO A 51 -18.49 0.95 -5.54
CA PRO A 51 -19.71 0.93 -4.73
C PRO A 51 -19.97 -0.42 -4.05
N ASN A 52 -19.32 -1.50 -4.50
CA ASN A 52 -19.55 -2.86 -4.00
C ASN A 52 -18.40 -3.39 -3.13
N ASN A 53 -17.39 -2.56 -2.85
CA ASN A 53 -16.18 -2.94 -2.09
C ASN A 53 -15.44 -4.14 -2.70
N VAL A 54 -15.38 -4.24 -4.04
CA VAL A 54 -14.63 -5.28 -4.74
C VAL A 54 -13.13 -5.20 -4.39
N LEU A 55 -12.59 -3.99 -4.25
CA LEU A 55 -11.17 -3.71 -3.97
C LEU A 55 -10.87 -3.67 -2.46
N GLN A 56 -11.75 -4.19 -1.61
CA GLN A 56 -11.58 -4.11 -0.14
C GLN A 56 -10.29 -4.76 0.37
N SER A 57 -9.84 -5.85 -0.27
CA SER A 57 -8.61 -6.56 0.12
C SER A 57 -7.33 -5.85 -0.30
N TRP A 58 -7.43 -4.80 -1.14
CA TRP A 58 -6.27 -4.08 -1.63
C TRP A 58 -5.75 -3.15 -0.53
N ASP A 59 -4.91 -3.70 0.34
CA ASP A 59 -4.33 -3.02 1.49
C ASP A 59 -2.85 -2.67 1.21
N PRO A 60 -2.53 -1.38 0.97
CA PRO A 60 -1.17 -0.94 0.66
C PRO A 60 -0.19 -1.08 1.83
N THR A 61 -0.67 -1.44 3.03
CA THR A 61 0.20 -1.69 4.19
C THR A 61 0.77 -3.12 4.21
N LEU A 62 0.24 -4.01 3.36
CA LEU A 62 0.76 -5.36 3.18
C LEU A 62 2.06 -5.36 2.36
N VAL A 63 2.88 -6.39 2.57
CA VAL A 63 4.21 -6.51 1.94
C VAL A 63 4.13 -6.55 0.42
N ASN A 64 3.11 -7.21 -0.15
CA ASN A 64 2.91 -7.30 -1.59
C ASN A 64 1.43 -7.46 -1.97
N PRO A 65 1.06 -7.11 -3.21
CA PRO A 65 -0.32 -7.19 -3.69
C PRO A 65 -0.76 -8.60 -4.10
N CYS A 66 0.10 -9.62 -4.03
CA CYS A 66 -0.23 -10.99 -4.47
C CYS A 66 -1.28 -11.68 -3.59
N SER A 67 -1.53 -11.14 -2.40
CA SER A 67 -2.60 -11.57 -1.51
C SER A 67 -3.94 -10.87 -1.77
N TRP A 68 -3.97 -9.88 -2.66
CA TRP A 68 -5.17 -9.10 -2.94
C TRP A 68 -6.08 -9.87 -3.90
N TYR A 69 -7.40 -9.79 -3.68
CA TYR A 69 -8.38 -10.30 -4.63
C TYR A 69 -8.22 -9.65 -5.98
N HIS A 70 -8.51 -10.44 -7.02
CA HIS A 70 -8.41 -10.02 -8.42
C HIS A 70 -6.98 -9.74 -8.89
N VAL A 71 -5.95 -10.06 -8.09
CA VAL A 71 -4.54 -9.96 -8.46
C VAL A 71 -3.96 -11.38 -8.55
N THR A 72 -3.24 -11.66 -9.63
CA THR A 72 -2.43 -12.88 -9.80
C THR A 72 -0.99 -12.47 -9.96
N CYS A 73 -0.10 -13.16 -9.25
CA CYS A 73 1.35 -12.97 -9.34
C CYS A 73 2.03 -14.20 -9.94
N ASP A 74 3.24 -14.00 -10.43
CA ASP A 74 4.19 -15.09 -10.65
C ASP A 74 4.74 -15.59 -9.31
N ASP A 75 4.68 -16.91 -9.07
CA ASP A 75 5.07 -17.53 -7.79
C ASP A 75 6.59 -17.49 -7.54
N ILE A 76 7.41 -17.35 -8.58
CA ILE A 76 8.87 -17.35 -8.46
C ILE A 76 9.37 -15.94 -8.16
N VAL A 77 8.94 -14.95 -8.95
CA VAL A 77 9.42 -13.57 -8.81
C VAL A 77 8.55 -12.70 -7.90
N ASN A 78 7.39 -13.19 -7.44
CA ASN A 78 6.43 -12.45 -6.61
C ASN A 78 6.03 -11.09 -7.20
N SER A 79 5.78 -11.06 -8.51
CA SER A 79 5.40 -9.85 -9.26
C SER A 79 4.07 -10.04 -9.96
N VAL A 80 3.28 -8.98 -10.03
CA VAL A 80 1.93 -8.99 -10.60
C VAL A 80 1.97 -9.32 -12.10
N THR A 81 1.24 -10.36 -12.51
CA THR A 81 1.14 -10.80 -13.91
C THR A 81 -0.26 -10.66 -14.48
N ARG A 82 -1.30 -10.65 -13.65
CA ARG A 82 -2.68 -10.41 -14.10
C ARG A 82 -3.48 -9.65 -13.05
N ILE A 83 -4.34 -8.76 -13.54
CA ILE A 83 -5.42 -8.15 -12.76
C ILE A 83 -6.73 -8.42 -13.50
N ASP A 84 -7.77 -8.87 -12.78
CA ASP A 84 -9.07 -9.20 -13.39
C ASP A 84 -10.23 -8.54 -12.63
N LEU A 85 -10.63 -7.38 -13.13
CA LEU A 85 -11.74 -6.58 -12.60
C LEU A 85 -12.96 -6.58 -13.54
N GLY A 86 -13.05 -7.57 -14.42
CA GLY A 86 -14.18 -7.74 -15.34
C GLY A 86 -15.50 -7.80 -14.58
N ASP A 87 -16.52 -7.10 -15.10
CA ASP A 87 -17.87 -7.04 -14.52
C ASP A 87 -17.98 -6.56 -13.05
N ALA A 88 -16.89 -6.03 -12.46
CA ALA A 88 -16.85 -5.54 -11.08
C ALA A 88 -17.66 -4.25 -10.83
N LYS A 89 -18.19 -3.63 -11.90
CA LYS A 89 -18.93 -2.36 -11.87
C LYS A 89 -18.15 -1.20 -11.24
N LEU A 90 -16.82 -1.24 -11.39
CA LEU A 90 -15.94 -0.12 -11.03
C LEU A 90 -16.07 0.98 -12.07
N SER A 91 -15.94 2.24 -11.64
CA SER A 91 -15.87 3.39 -12.54
C SER A 91 -14.71 4.30 -12.15
N GLY A 92 -14.12 5.01 -13.10
CA GLY A 92 -12.94 5.83 -12.86
C GLY A 92 -11.98 5.80 -14.04
N GLN A 93 -10.74 6.25 -13.82
CA GLN A 93 -9.72 6.33 -14.87
C GLN A 93 -8.52 5.44 -14.57
N LEU A 94 -7.89 4.95 -15.63
CA LEU A 94 -6.56 4.35 -15.54
C LEU A 94 -5.55 5.43 -15.14
N VAL A 95 -4.54 5.02 -14.38
CA VAL A 95 -3.48 5.91 -13.90
C VAL A 95 -2.14 5.52 -14.52
N PRO A 96 -1.24 6.48 -14.82
CA PRO A 96 0.04 6.19 -15.44
C PRO A 96 0.95 5.30 -14.58
N GLN A 97 0.74 5.28 -13.26
CA GLN A 97 1.47 4.44 -12.31
C GLN A 97 1.31 2.94 -12.61
N LEU A 98 0.24 2.52 -13.29
CA LEU A 98 0.10 1.13 -13.74
C LEU A 98 1.25 0.68 -14.64
N GLY A 99 1.98 1.60 -15.28
CA GLY A 99 3.21 1.29 -16.00
C GLY A 99 4.36 0.76 -15.13
N GLN A 100 4.23 0.79 -13.79
CA GLN A 100 5.19 0.19 -12.85
C GLN A 100 5.00 -1.33 -12.69
N LEU A 101 3.90 -1.89 -13.20
CA LEU A 101 3.63 -3.34 -13.20
C LEU A 101 4.39 -4.00 -14.36
N LEU A 102 5.71 -4.12 -14.21
CA LEU A 102 6.62 -4.49 -15.32
C LEU A 102 6.39 -5.89 -15.89
N ASN A 103 5.84 -6.81 -15.10
CA ASN A 103 5.56 -8.19 -15.51
C ASN A 103 4.08 -8.43 -15.83
N LEU A 104 3.25 -7.37 -15.89
CA LEU A 104 1.83 -7.48 -16.19
C LEU A 104 1.61 -7.97 -17.62
N GLN A 105 0.82 -9.03 -17.76
CA GLN A 105 0.49 -9.66 -19.03
C GLN A 105 -0.98 -9.45 -19.39
N TYR A 106 -1.85 -9.38 -18.38
CA TYR A 106 -3.30 -9.26 -18.56
C TYR A 106 -3.85 -8.21 -17.59
N LEU A 107 -4.68 -7.31 -18.11
CA LEU A 107 -5.38 -6.27 -17.36
C LEU A 107 -6.85 -6.22 -17.80
#